data_AF-W0Q5Y5-F1
#
_entry.id   AF-W0Q5Y5-F1
#
_cell.length_a   1.000
_cell.length_b   1.000
_cell.length_c   1.000
_cell.angle_alpha   90.00
_cell.angle_beta   90.00
_cell.angle_gamma   90.00
#
_symmetry.space_group_name_H-M   'P 1'
#
loop_
_entity.id
_entity.type
_entity.pdbx_description
1 polymer ?
#
loop_
_entity_poly.entity_id
_entity_poly.type
_entity_poly.pdbx_seq_one_letter_code
_entity_poly.pdbx_strand_id
1 'polypeptide(L)'
;MLLKQFNETLGQEFHANARNTRLKTDSLIKNSAEREVTKQDMELASQYMNELKGNLDKMVLELNNLKLKHPLALDLREDLNEMYHLMYKMLEIVNNALYLKYQGIELSKERKKEMDNEMASIKQQIQNKMSAVKYSAEELAREANTK
;
A
#
# COMPACT_ATOMS: atom_id res chain seq x y z
N MET A 1 22.74 0.93 6.54
CA MET A 1 22.43 -0.07 7.59
C MET A 1 21.01 0.10 8.15
N LEU A 2 20.63 1.26 8.69
CA LEU A 2 19.30 1.48 9.30
C LEU A 2 18.12 1.17 8.36
N LEU A 3 18.15 1.65 7.11
CA LEU A 3 17.10 1.34 6.12
C LEU A 3 17.02 -0.15 5.76
N LYS A 4 18.16 -0.84 5.75
CA LYS A 4 18.20 -2.30 5.51
C LYS A 4 17.55 -3.05 6.67
N GLN A 5 17.91 -2.71 7.91
CA GLN A 5 17.30 -3.28 9.11
C GLN A 5 15.80 -2.98 9.19
N PHE A 6 15.38 -1.76 8.85
CA PHE A 6 13.98 -1.39 8.74
C PHE A 6 13.24 -2.31 7.75
N ASN A 7 13.81 -2.52 6.55
CA ASN A 7 13.19 -3.38 5.54
C ASN A 7 13.12 -4.85 5.98
N GLU A 8 14.19 -5.36 6.60
CA GLU A 8 14.24 -6.73 7.13
C GLU A 8 13.26 -6.97 8.27
N THR A 9 12.98 -5.94 9.08
CA THR A 9 12.10 -6.06 10.26
C THR A 9 10.64 -5.79 9.93
N LEU A 10 10.36 -4.67 9.25
CA LEU A 10 9.00 -4.16 9.04
C LEU A 10 8.57 -4.26 7.58
N GLY A 11 9.50 -4.05 6.64
CA GLY A 11 9.24 -4.13 5.20
C GLY A 11 8.72 -5.50 4.77
N GLN A 12 9.43 -6.55 5.16
CA GLN A 12 9.04 -7.94 4.84
C GLN A 12 7.73 -8.35 5.52
N GLU A 13 7.55 -7.99 6.80
CA GLU A 13 6.32 -8.22 7.56
C GLU A 13 5.12 -7.59 6.84
N PHE A 14 5.25 -6.31 6.45
CA PHE A 14 4.22 -5.62 5.70
C PHE A 14 3.94 -6.27 4.35
N HIS A 15 4.96 -6.60 3.56
CA HIS A 15 4.75 -7.25 2.26
C HIS A 15 4.01 -8.58 2.39
N ALA A 16 4.33 -9.36 3.43
CA ALA A 16 3.61 -10.59 3.74
C ALA A 16 2.15 -10.30 4.13
N ASN A 17 1.90 -9.32 4.99
CA ASN A 17 0.55 -8.92 5.41
C ASN A 17 -0.27 -8.38 4.24
N ALA A 18 0.27 -7.47 3.44
CA ALA A 18 -0.35 -6.94 2.22
C ALA A 18 -0.72 -8.06 1.23
N ARG A 19 0.19 -9.02 1.02
CA ARG A 19 -0.08 -10.19 0.17
C ARG A 19 -1.19 -11.07 0.75
N ASN A 20 -1.17 -11.33 2.05
CA ASN A 20 -2.18 -12.14 2.73
C ASN A 20 -3.56 -11.47 2.69
N THR A 21 -3.63 -10.19 3.06
CA THR A 21 -4.83 -9.34 2.96
C THR A 21 -5.38 -9.30 1.54
N ARG A 22 -4.51 -9.18 0.52
CA ARG A 22 -4.92 -9.24 -0.88
C ARG A 22 -5.57 -10.59 -1.21
N LEU A 23 -4.92 -11.70 -0.88
CA LEU A 23 -5.47 -13.05 -1.14
C LEU A 23 -6.82 -13.26 -0.45
N LYS A 24 -6.95 -12.83 0.82
CA LYS A 24 -8.21 -12.90 1.56
C LYS A 24 -9.31 -12.03 0.93
N THR A 25 -8.97 -10.80 0.53
CA THR A 25 -9.89 -9.87 -0.14
C THR A 25 -10.31 -10.38 -1.51
N ASP A 26 -9.37 -10.87 -2.33
CA ASP A 26 -9.63 -11.46 -3.65
C ASP A 26 -10.56 -12.67 -3.52
N SER A 27 -10.35 -13.50 -2.49
CA SER A 27 -11.23 -14.63 -2.19
C SER A 27 -12.64 -14.17 -1.79
N LEU A 28 -12.77 -13.13 -0.96
CA LEU A 28 -14.07 -12.54 -0.60
C LEU A 28 -14.76 -11.96 -1.85
N ILE A 29 -14.04 -11.22 -2.68
CA ILE A 29 -14.57 -10.62 -3.91
C ILE A 29 -15.06 -11.71 -4.86
N LYS A 30 -14.24 -12.75 -5.11
CA LYS A 30 -14.60 -13.86 -5.99
C LYS A 30 -15.84 -14.59 -5.48
N ASN A 31 -15.88 -14.94 -4.19
CA ASN A 31 -17.05 -15.58 -3.58
C ASN A 31 -18.29 -14.67 -3.69
N SER A 32 -18.12 -13.35 -3.54
CA SER A 32 -19.21 -12.36 -3.67
C SER A 32 -19.61 -11.99 -5.10
N ALA A 33 -18.92 -12.53 -6.11
CA ALA A 33 -19.35 -12.45 -7.50
C ALA A 33 -20.32 -13.62 -7.83
N GLU A 34 -20.19 -14.73 -7.09
CA GLU A 34 -20.99 -15.94 -7.25
C GLU A 34 -22.24 -15.94 -6.33
N ARG A 35 -22.31 -15.03 -5.34
CA ARG A 35 -23.44 -14.87 -4.42
C ARG A 35 -23.59 -13.42 -3.94
N GLU A 36 -24.73 -13.10 -3.34
CA GLU A 36 -25.01 -11.80 -2.73
C GLU A 36 -24.01 -11.45 -1.62
N VAL A 37 -23.51 -10.20 -1.60
CA VAL A 37 -22.57 -9.72 -0.59
C VAL A 37 -23.31 -9.55 0.74
N THR A 38 -22.89 -10.26 1.77
CA THR A 38 -23.50 -10.15 3.10
C THR A 38 -22.84 -9.05 3.94
N LYS A 39 -23.51 -8.64 5.03
CA LYS A 39 -22.92 -7.77 6.05
C LYS A 39 -21.63 -8.35 6.65
N GLN A 40 -21.56 -9.67 6.83
CA GLN A 40 -20.37 -10.34 7.35
C GLN A 40 -19.19 -10.27 6.37
N ASP A 41 -19.44 -10.42 5.06
CA ASP A 41 -18.39 -10.28 4.05
C ASP A 41 -17.78 -8.87 4.07
N MET A 42 -18.60 -7.85 4.33
CA MET A 42 -18.16 -6.47 4.49
C MET A 42 -17.38 -6.21 5.77
N GLU A 43 -17.85 -6.74 6.89
CA GLU A 43 -17.14 -6.65 8.16
C GLU A 43 -15.75 -7.31 8.04
N LEU A 44 -15.65 -8.46 7.36
CA LEU A 44 -14.38 -9.14 7.09
C LEU A 44 -13.48 -8.33 6.15
N ALA A 45 -14.01 -7.80 5.04
CA ALA A 45 -13.24 -6.95 4.14
C ALA A 45 -12.72 -5.70 4.86
N SER A 46 -13.56 -5.03 5.65
CA SER A 46 -13.17 -3.87 6.45
C SER A 46 -12.11 -4.22 7.50
N GLN A 47 -12.24 -5.36 8.18
CA GLN A 47 -11.21 -5.86 9.10
C GLN A 47 -9.87 -6.06 8.41
N TYR A 48 -9.85 -6.71 7.24
CA TYR A 48 -8.63 -6.94 6.46
C TYR A 48 -7.99 -5.63 5.99
N MET A 49 -8.80 -4.65 5.57
CA MET A 49 -8.31 -3.32 5.19
C MET A 49 -7.76 -2.55 6.39
N ASN A 50 -8.42 -2.64 7.56
CA ASN A 50 -7.95 -2.01 8.80
C ASN A 50 -6.64 -2.62 9.31
N GLU A 51 -6.48 -3.95 9.20
CA GLU A 51 -5.22 -4.63 9.54
C GLU A 51 -4.08 -4.14 8.64
N LEU A 52 -4.33 -4.02 7.34
CA LEU A 52 -3.32 -3.53 6.41
C LEU A 52 -2.99 -2.05 6.64
N LYS A 53 -4.01 -1.22 6.91
CA LYS A 53 -3.84 0.18 7.31
C LYS A 53 -2.99 0.32 8.57
N GLY A 54 -3.30 -0.43 9.63
CA GLY A 54 -2.53 -0.36 10.88
C GLY A 54 -1.06 -0.76 10.69
N ASN A 55 -0.80 -1.72 9.81
CA ASN A 55 0.57 -2.06 9.42
C ASN A 55 1.26 -0.93 8.65
N LEU A 56 0.58 -0.28 7.70
CA LEU A 56 1.10 0.91 7.00
C LEU A 56 1.43 2.04 7.98
N ASP A 57 0.54 2.32 8.94
CA ASP A 57 0.74 3.38 9.93
C ASP A 57 1.99 3.11 10.79
N LYS A 58 2.19 1.86 11.23
CA LYS A 58 3.39 1.42 11.94
C LYS A 58 4.64 1.63 11.10
N MET A 59 4.61 1.29 9.81
CA MET A 59 5.76 1.48 8.92
C MET A 59 6.11 2.95 8.72
N VAL A 60 5.12 3.81 8.45
CA VAL A 60 5.33 5.24 8.24
C VAL A 60 5.92 5.87 9.52
N LEU A 61 5.40 5.51 10.69
CA LEU A 61 5.93 5.97 11.97
C LEU A 61 7.40 5.57 12.15
N GLU A 62 7.72 4.30 11.98
CA GLU A 62 9.07 3.77 12.16
C GLU A 62 10.06 4.33 11.12
N LEU A 63 9.61 4.51 9.88
CA LEU A 63 10.38 5.13 8.81
C LEU A 63 10.73 6.59 9.14
N ASN A 64 9.77 7.35 9.67
CA ASN A 64 9.98 8.74 10.11
C ASN A 64 10.92 8.84 11.32
N ASN A 65 10.94 7.82 12.18
CA ASN A 65 11.81 7.76 13.36
C ASN A 65 13.26 7.37 13.05
N LEU A 66 13.58 6.99 11.80
CA LEU A 66 14.95 6.72 11.40
C LEU A 66 15.78 8.00 11.45
N LYS A 67 16.83 8.00 12.29
CA LYS A 67 17.80 9.11 12.43
C LYS A 67 18.81 9.15 11.26
N LEU A 68 18.30 9.28 10.04
CA LEU A 68 19.11 9.37 8.82
C LEU A 68 19.76 10.75 8.71
N LYS A 69 21.00 10.79 8.23
CA LYS A 69 21.77 12.03 8.02
C LYS A 69 22.26 12.21 6.59
N HIS A 70 22.26 11.14 5.80
CA HIS A 70 22.74 11.17 4.42
C HIS A 70 21.64 11.70 3.49
N PRO A 71 21.91 12.67 2.59
CA PRO A 71 20.89 13.22 1.68
C PRO A 71 20.15 12.14 0.89
N LEU A 72 20.87 11.26 0.19
CA LEU A 72 20.25 10.14 -0.55
C LEU A 72 19.42 9.20 0.33
N ALA A 73 19.75 9.07 1.62
CA ALA A 73 18.96 8.24 2.53
C ALA A 73 17.68 8.96 3.00
N LEU A 74 17.71 10.30 3.07
CA LEU A 74 16.53 11.11 3.35
C LEU A 74 15.57 11.07 2.15
N ASP A 75 16.07 11.25 0.93
CA ASP A 75 15.27 11.15 -0.30
C ASP A 75 14.63 9.75 -0.42
N LEU A 76 15.44 8.70 -0.19
CA LEU A 76 14.96 7.31 -0.17
C LEU A 76 13.86 7.08 0.88
N ARG A 77 13.98 7.68 2.07
CA ARG A 77 12.95 7.61 3.12
C ARG A 77 11.67 8.34 2.69
N GLU A 78 11.80 9.51 2.06
CA GLU A 78 10.66 10.29 1.59
C GLU A 78 9.90 9.57 0.47
N ASP A 79 10.60 9.03 -0.52
CA ASP A 79 9.98 8.24 -1.58
C ASP A 79 9.27 7.00 -1.04
N LEU A 80 9.88 6.28 -0.08
CA LEU A 80 9.22 5.16 0.59
C LEU A 80 7.97 5.59 1.37
N ASN A 81 8.04 6.71 2.07
CA ASN A 81 6.93 7.27 2.84
C ASN A 81 5.76 7.63 1.91
N GLU A 82 6.03 8.33 0.80
CA GLU A 82 5.03 8.66 -0.21
C GLU A 82 4.40 7.41 -0.83
N MET A 83 5.20 6.37 -1.10
CA MET A 83 4.67 5.09 -1.59
C MET A 83 3.68 4.46 -0.61
N TYR A 84 3.95 4.49 0.70
CA TYR A 84 3.00 4.00 1.71
C TYR A 84 1.72 4.83 1.76
N HIS A 85 1.79 6.15 1.59
CA HIS A 85 0.62 7.02 1.48
C HIS A 85 -0.20 6.75 0.21
N LEU A 86 0.45 6.49 -0.91
CA LEU A 86 -0.23 6.10 -2.15
C LEU A 86 -0.93 4.75 -1.99
N MET A 87 -0.31 3.79 -1.32
CA MET A 87 -0.94 2.52 -0.97
C MET A 87 -2.17 2.72 -0.06
N TYR A 88 -2.08 3.61 0.93
CA TYR A 88 -3.21 3.97 1.78
C TYR A 88 -4.41 4.46 0.97
N LYS A 89 -4.16 5.36 0.02
CA LYS A 89 -5.20 5.90 -0.87
C LYS A 89 -5.86 4.81 -1.74
N MET A 90 -5.09 3.83 -2.22
CA MET A 90 -5.67 2.69 -2.95
C MET A 90 -6.61 1.86 -2.07
N LEU A 91 -6.25 1.65 -0.81
CA LEU A 91 -7.09 0.90 0.14
C LEU A 91 -8.40 1.62 0.44
N GLU A 92 -8.37 2.95 0.58
CA GLU A 92 -9.59 3.76 0.76
C GLU A 92 -10.54 3.63 -0.43
N ILE A 93 -10.02 3.70 -1.66
CA ILE A 93 -10.82 3.54 -2.89
C ILE A 93 -11.50 2.16 -2.90
N VAL A 94 -10.76 1.09 -2.59
CA VAL A 94 -11.30 -0.28 -2.56
C VAL A 94 -12.34 -0.43 -1.44
N ASN A 95 -12.06 0.07 -0.24
CA ASN A 95 -12.99 -0.03 0.88
C ASN A 95 -14.30 0.72 0.60
N ASN A 96 -14.22 1.92 0.02
CA ASN A 96 -15.39 2.70 -0.39
C ASN A 96 -16.20 1.99 -1.49
N ALA A 97 -15.52 1.36 -2.47
CA ALA A 97 -16.18 0.59 -3.53
C ALA A 97 -17.01 -0.57 -2.96
N LEU A 98 -16.41 -1.33 -2.04
CA LEU A 98 -17.06 -2.46 -1.40
C LEU A 98 -18.26 -1.99 -0.55
N TYR A 99 -18.09 -0.89 0.19
CA TYR A 99 -19.15 -0.32 1.03
C TYR A 99 -20.38 0.07 0.21
N LEU A 100 -20.19 0.77 -0.91
CA LEU A 100 -21.30 1.16 -1.79
C LEU A 100 -22.00 -0.05 -2.41
N LYS A 101 -21.24 -1.08 -2.83
CA LYS A 101 -21.81 -2.35 -3.33
C LYS A 101 -22.70 -3.01 -2.28
N TYR A 102 -22.30 -3.01 -1.01
CA TYR A 102 -23.11 -3.56 0.09
C TYR A 102 -24.40 -2.78 0.35
N GLN A 103 -24.38 -1.45 0.20
CA GLN A 103 -25.59 -0.64 0.34
C GLN A 103 -26.58 -0.83 -0.83
N GLY A 104 -26.28 -1.71 -1.79
CA GLY A 104 -27.05 -1.86 -3.03
C GLY A 104 -26.91 -0.65 -3.96
N ILE A 105 -25.93 0.22 -3.71
CA ILE A 105 -25.68 1.41 -4.51
C ILE A 105 -24.76 1.01 -5.65
N GLU A 106 -25.32 0.90 -6.84
CA GLU A 106 -24.52 0.65 -8.02
C GLU A 106 -23.78 1.93 -8.43
N LEU A 107 -22.45 1.83 -8.54
CA LEU A 107 -21.64 2.90 -9.08
C LEU A 107 -22.03 3.19 -10.53
N SER A 108 -22.25 4.46 -10.86
CA SER A 108 -22.44 4.88 -12.24
C SER A 108 -21.24 4.46 -13.10
N LYS A 109 -21.45 4.25 -14.41
CA LYS A 109 -20.35 3.93 -15.35
C LYS A 109 -19.24 4.99 -15.29
N GLU A 110 -19.61 6.24 -15.14
CA GLU A 110 -18.68 7.37 -15.00
C GLU A 110 -17.87 7.27 -13.69
N ARG A 111 -18.53 7.00 -12.57
CA ARG A 111 -17.84 6.85 -11.28
C ARG A 111 -16.90 5.64 -11.25
N LYS A 112 -17.30 4.51 -11.85
CA LYS A 112 -16.41 3.34 -12.02
C LYS A 112 -15.15 3.73 -12.81
N LYS A 113 -15.33 4.46 -13.92
CA LYS A 113 -14.21 4.94 -14.75
C LYS A 113 -13.29 5.92 -14.01
N GLU A 114 -13.85 6.85 -13.22
CA GLU A 114 -13.06 7.76 -12.38
C GLU A 114 -12.20 6.99 -11.37
N MET A 115 -12.78 6.01 -10.68
CA MET A 115 -12.07 5.19 -9.70
C MET A 115 -10.97 4.35 -10.37
N ASP A 116 -11.25 3.77 -11.54
CA ASP A 116 -10.24 3.02 -12.31
C ASP A 116 -9.09 3.91 -12.75
N ASN A 117 -9.38 5.14 -13.22
CA ASN A 117 -8.35 6.11 -13.60
C ASN A 117 -7.53 6.57 -12.39
N GLU A 118 -8.17 6.83 -11.26
CA GLU A 118 -7.49 7.20 -10.02
C GLU A 118 -6.56 6.07 -9.55
N MET A 119 -7.05 4.84 -9.56
CA MET A 119 -6.28 3.64 -9.21
C MET A 119 -5.09 3.44 -10.17
N ALA A 120 -5.29 3.63 -11.47
CA ALA A 120 -4.24 3.52 -12.48
C ALA A 120 -3.16 4.61 -12.29
N SER A 121 -3.58 5.86 -12.03
CA SER A 121 -2.68 6.97 -11.73
C SER A 121 -1.84 6.70 -10.48
N ILE A 122 -2.46 6.22 -9.40
CA ILE A 122 -1.74 5.88 -8.17
C ILE A 122 -0.72 4.75 -8.44
N LYS A 123 -1.09 3.70 -9.18
CA LYS A 123 -0.16 2.62 -9.57
C LYS A 123 1.03 3.16 -10.36
N GLN A 124 0.81 4.08 -11.29
CA GLN A 124 1.89 4.69 -12.06
C GLN A 124 2.82 5.52 -11.16
N GLN A 125 2.27 6.28 -10.21
CA GLN A 125 3.06 7.04 -9.24
C GLN A 125 3.92 6.13 -8.37
N ILE A 126 3.36 5.02 -7.86
CA ILE A 126 4.11 4.00 -7.11
C ILE A 126 5.24 3.42 -7.98
N GLN A 127 4.98 3.11 -9.25
CA GLN A 127 6.00 2.56 -10.16
C GLN A 127 7.14 3.57 -10.41
N ASN A 128 6.81 4.85 -10.60
CA ASN A 128 7.80 5.91 -10.78
C ASN A 128 8.67 6.06 -9.52
N LYS A 129 8.04 6.06 -8.34
CA LYS A 129 8.73 6.13 -7.05
C LYS A 129 9.62 4.91 -6.79
N MET A 130 9.16 3.71 -7.14
CA MET A 130 9.99 2.50 -7.05
C MET A 130 11.29 2.60 -7.86
N SER A 131 11.23 3.27 -9.03
CA SER A 131 12.42 3.51 -9.85
C SER A 131 13.40 4.47 -9.17
N ALA A 132 12.90 5.52 -8.53
CA ALA A 132 13.72 6.47 -7.76
C ALA A 132 14.34 5.80 -6.51
N VAL A 133 13.54 5.04 -5.76
CA VAL A 133 13.99 4.22 -4.62
C VAL A 133 15.13 3.30 -5.02
N LYS A 134 14.98 2.59 -6.15
CA LYS A 134 16.02 1.68 -6.65
C LYS A 134 17.32 2.43 -6.95
N TYR A 135 17.24 3.55 -7.65
CA TYR A 135 18.41 4.38 -7.96
C TYR A 135 19.13 4.87 -6.69
N SER A 136 18.39 5.49 -5.76
CA SER A 136 18.97 6.00 -4.52
C SER A 136 19.59 4.90 -3.66
N ALA A 137 18.98 3.70 -3.65
CA ALA A 137 19.54 2.53 -2.96
C ALA A 137 20.83 2.02 -3.61
N GLU A 138 20.91 1.99 -4.94
CA GLU A 138 22.10 1.59 -5.69
C GLU A 138 23.26 2.58 -5.45
N GLU A 139 22.99 3.89 -5.49
CA GLU A 139 24.00 4.91 -5.21
C GLU A 139 24.51 4.86 -3.77
N LEU A 140 23.61 4.71 -2.79
CA LEU A 140 24.01 4.51 -1.38
C LEU A 140 24.86 3.25 -1.19
N ALA A 141 24.54 2.15 -1.88
CA ALA A 141 25.33 0.93 -1.83
C ALA A 141 26.71 1.11 -2.49
N ARG A 142 26.76 1.84 -3.61
CA ARG A 142 28.00 2.20 -4.29
C ARG A 142 28.92 3.00 -3.37
N GLU A 143 28.41 4.08 -2.78
CA GLU A 143 29.16 4.93 -1.85
C GLU A 143 29.66 4.19 -0.59
N ALA A 144 28.88 3.23 -0.09
CA ALA A 144 29.26 2.42 1.05
C ALA A 144 30.38 1.41 0.74
N ASN A 145 30.51 0.98 -0.52
CA ASN A 145 31.54 0.03 -0.95
C ASN A 145 32.84 0.70 -1.41
N THR A 146 32.83 2.02 -1.68
CA THR A 146 34.03 2.81 -2.00
C THR A 146 34.72 3.42 -0.78
N LYS A 147 34.16 3.24 0.43
CA LYS A 147 34.73 3.68 1.72
C LYS A 147 35.09 2.47 2.57
#